data_AF-A0AAV5SWR9-F1
#
_entry.id   AF-A0AAV5SWR9-F1
#
_cell.length_a   1.000
_cell.length_b   1.000
_cell.length_c   1.000
_cell.angle_alpha   90.00
_cell.angle_beta   90.00
_cell.angle_gamma   90.00
#
_symmetry.space_group_name_H-M   'P 1'
#
loop_
_entity.id
_entity.type
_entity.pdbx_description
1 polymer ?
#
loop_
_entity_poly.entity_id
_entity_poly.type
_entity_poly.pdbx_seq_one_letter_code
_entity_poly.pdbx_strand_id
1 'polypeptide(L)'
;HASKLSNLVLIKWMPQVDILAHPNLAAFITHGGMGSAQEIALRGVPGIFIPLFSDQPRNAGMMELNGLGRVFDKHELDNDEKLAE
;
A
#
# COMPACT_ATOMS: atom_id res chain seq x y z
N HIS A 1 19.07 0.66 12.15
CA HIS A 1 18.08 0.16 13.14
C HIS A 1 17.20 -0.91 12.51
N ALA A 2 16.52 -0.63 11.38
CA ALA A 2 15.71 -1.60 10.64
C ALA A 2 16.49 -2.82 10.06
N SER A 3 17.73 -2.63 9.62
CA SER A 3 18.56 -3.69 9.01
C SER A 3 18.95 -4.85 9.94
N LYS A 4 18.59 -4.79 11.23
CA LYS A 4 18.83 -5.86 12.20
C LYS A 4 17.64 -6.84 12.33
N LEU A 5 16.51 -6.54 11.69
CA LEU A 5 15.32 -7.39 11.71
C LEU A 5 15.50 -8.55 10.73
N SER A 6 15.32 -9.79 11.19
CA SER A 6 15.52 -11.01 10.40
C SER A 6 14.44 -11.23 9.34
N ASN A 7 13.28 -10.60 9.49
CA ASN A 7 12.11 -10.68 8.60
C ASN A 7 11.91 -9.41 7.74
N LEU A 8 12.92 -8.55 7.67
CA LEU A 8 12.89 -7.36 6.83
C LEU A 8 13.92 -7.48 5.71
N VAL A 9 13.46 -7.46 4.46
CA VAL A 9 14.32 -7.45 3.29
C VAL A 9 14.30 -6.05 2.69
N LEU A 10 15.42 -5.33 2.81
CA LEU A 10 15.58 -3.99 2.23
C LEU A 10 16.14 -4.11 0.81
N ILE A 11 15.35 -3.68 -0.17
CA ILE A 11 15.69 -3.81 -1.58
C ILE A 11 15.51 -2.45 -2.26
N LYS A 12 16.48 -2.06 -3.10
CA LYS A 12 16.44 -0.77 -3.81
C LYS A 12 15.38 -0.75 -4.91
N TRP A 13 15.19 -1.87 -5.58
CA TRP A 13 14.21 -2.04 -6.65
C TRP A 13 13.83 -3.52 -6.81
N MET A 14 12.56 -3.79 -7.11
CA MET A 14 12.02 -5.12 -7.35
C MET A 14 10.96 -5.03 -8.47
N PRO A 15 10.79 -6.07 -9.31
CA PRO A 15 9.67 -6.15 -10.25
C PRO A 15 8.32 -6.16 -9.52
N GLN A 16 7.68 -5.00 -9.41
CA GLN A 16 6.41 -4.81 -8.70
C GLN A 16 5.31 -5.75 -9.20
N VAL A 17 5.21 -5.93 -10.52
CA VAL A 17 4.20 -6.81 -11.15
C VAL A 17 4.33 -8.25 -10.67
N ASP A 18 5.57 -8.76 -10.54
CA ASP A 18 5.83 -10.12 -10.10
C ASP A 18 5.52 -10.29 -8.61
N ILE A 19 5.83 -9.28 -7.78
CA ILE A 19 5.47 -9.28 -6.36
C ILE A 19 3.96 -9.23 -6.17
N LEU A 20 3.26 -8.38 -6.92
CA LEU A 20 1.80 -8.29 -6.89
C LEU A 20 1.10 -9.59 -7.34
N ALA A 21 1.78 -10.41 -8.15
CA ALA A 21 1.29 -11.72 -8.56
C ALA A 21 1.72 -12.87 -7.63
N HIS A 22 2.51 -12.59 -6.59
CA HIS A 22 3.06 -13.63 -5.73
C HIS A 22 1.99 -14.20 -4.78
N PRO A 23 1.83 -15.53 -4.68
CA PRO A 23 0.73 -16.14 -3.91
C PRO A 23 0.79 -15.87 -2.40
N ASN A 24 1.98 -15.55 -1.87
CA ASN A 24 2.15 -15.21 -0.45
C ASN A 24 1.98 -13.71 -0.16
N LEU A 25 1.63 -12.87 -1.15
CA LEU A 25 1.40 -11.46 -0.90
C LEU A 25 0.08 -11.27 -0.14
N ALA A 26 0.16 -10.80 1.11
CA ALA A 26 -1.01 -10.57 1.95
C ALA A 26 -1.59 -9.17 1.79
N ALA A 27 -0.74 -8.15 1.62
CA ALA A 27 -1.14 -6.76 1.48
C ALA A 27 -0.06 -5.96 0.76
N PHE A 28 -0.45 -4.87 0.11
CA PHE A 28 0.47 -3.94 -0.55
C PHE A 28 0.29 -2.51 -0.02
N ILE A 29 1.36 -1.93 0.52
CA ILE A 29 1.37 -0.56 1.01
C ILE A 29 1.84 0.37 -0.11
N THR A 30 1.05 1.40 -0.43
CA THR A 30 1.34 2.30 -1.55
C THR A 30 0.86 3.72 -1.31
N HIS A 31 1.44 4.66 -2.05
CA HIS A 31 0.98 6.04 -2.08
C HIS A 31 -0.25 6.24 -2.99
N GLY A 32 -0.77 5.21 -3.65
CA GLY A 32 -1.97 5.34 -4.49
C GLY A 32 -1.74 6.01 -5.84
N GLY A 33 -0.51 5.98 -6.37
CA GLY A 33 -0.26 6.35 -7.77
C GLY A 33 -1.10 5.47 -8.71
N MET A 34 -1.56 6.05 -9.83
CA MET A 34 -2.58 5.40 -10.67
C MET A 34 -2.18 4.01 -11.19
N GLY A 35 -0.91 3.82 -11.59
CA GLY A 35 -0.43 2.51 -12.05
C GLY A 35 -0.52 1.43 -10.97
N SER A 36 -0.03 1.71 -9.75
CA SER A 36 -0.14 0.76 -8.63
C SER A 36 -1.60 0.49 -8.26
N ALA A 37 -2.46 1.51 -8.23
CA ALA A 37 -3.88 1.32 -7.93
C ALA A 37 -4.57 0.39 -8.95
N GLN A 38 -4.26 0.54 -10.24
CA GLN A 38 -4.78 -0.36 -11.29
C GLN A 38 -4.25 -1.78 -11.13
N GLU A 39 -2.95 -1.96 -10.89
CA GLU A 39 -2.34 -3.29 -10.76
C GLU A 39 -2.89 -4.09 -9.58
N ILE A 40 -3.13 -3.41 -8.44
CA ILE A 40 -3.75 -3.95 -7.24
C ILE A 40 -5.20 -4.35 -7.52
N ALA A 41 -5.99 -3.44 -8.10
CA ALA A 41 -7.39 -3.68 -8.40
C ALA A 41 -7.58 -4.87 -9.37
N LEU A 42 -6.73 -4.96 -10.41
CA LEU A 42 -6.77 -6.05 -11.37
C LEU A 42 -6.45 -7.43 -10.76
N ARG A 43 -5.68 -7.46 -9.66
CA ARG A 43 -5.24 -8.70 -9.01
C ARG A 43 -6.02 -9.04 -7.73
N GLY A 44 -6.92 -8.15 -7.30
CA GLY A 44 -7.65 -8.33 -6.05
C GLY A 44 -6.74 -8.35 -4.82
N VAL A 45 -5.61 -7.67 -4.88
CA VAL A 45 -4.68 -7.58 -3.74
C VAL A 45 -5.22 -6.55 -2.74
N PRO A 46 -5.24 -6.84 -1.43
CA PRO A 46 -5.59 -5.85 -0.42
C PRO A 46 -4.57 -4.70 -0.36
N GLY A 47 -5.02 -3.46 -0.44
CA GLY A 47 -4.17 -2.27 -0.39
C GLY A 47 -4.22 -1.50 0.93
N ILE A 48 -3.07 -0.97 1.36
CA ILE A 48 -2.98 0.08 2.38
C ILE A 48 -2.48 1.34 1.66
N PHE A 49 -3.30 2.38 1.63
CA PHE A 49 -3.04 3.58 0.85
C PHE A 49 -2.65 4.75 1.74
N ILE A 50 -1.48 5.35 1.48
CA ILE A 50 -0.96 6.50 2.21
C ILE A 50 -0.65 7.60 1.18
N PRO A 51 -1.68 8.33 0.70
CA PRO A 51 -1.50 9.30 -0.37
C PRO A 51 -0.61 10.47 0.06
N LEU A 52 0.31 10.87 -0.81
CA LEU A 52 1.24 11.96 -0.53
C LEU A 52 0.77 13.28 -1.13
N PHE A 53 0.35 13.32 -2.39
CA PHE A 53 -0.08 14.56 -3.08
C PHE A 53 -0.80 14.31 -4.42
N SER A 54 -1.33 15.39 -5.03
CA SER A 54 -1.94 15.42 -6.36
C SER A 54 -3.16 14.49 -6.51
N ASP A 55 -3.12 13.54 -7.45
CA ASP A 55 -4.21 12.63 -7.79
C ASP A 55 -4.32 11.42 -6.83
N GLN A 56 -3.28 11.20 -6.03
CA GLN A 56 -3.17 10.06 -5.13
C GLN A 56 -4.32 9.94 -4.11
N PRO A 57 -4.78 11.01 -3.43
CA PRO A 57 -5.91 10.90 -2.50
C PRO A 57 -7.20 10.45 -3.20
N ARG A 58 -7.44 10.94 -4.43
CA ARG A 58 -8.60 10.54 -5.23
C ARG A 58 -8.51 9.06 -5.61
N ASN A 59 -7.36 8.60 -6.08
CA ASN A 59 -7.15 7.22 -6.46
C ASN A 59 -7.33 6.28 -5.24
N ALA A 60 -6.71 6.63 -4.11
CA ALA A 60 -6.82 5.90 -2.85
C ALA A 60 -8.28 5.82 -2.36
N GLY A 61 -8.99 6.94 -2.34
CA GLY A 61 -10.40 6.98 -1.94
C GLY A 61 -11.29 6.12 -2.84
N MET A 62 -11.00 6.05 -4.15
CA MET A 62 -11.71 5.12 -5.04
C MET A 62 -11.43 3.65 -4.69
N MET A 63 -10.20 3.30 -4.30
CA MET A 63 -9.88 1.93 -3.90
C MET A 63 -10.61 1.54 -2.62
N GLU A 64 -10.62 2.42 -1.61
CA GLU A 64 -11.35 2.20 -0.36
C GLU A 64 -12.86 2.13 -0.57
N LEU A 65 -13.43 3.03 -1.38
CA LEU A 65 -14.86 3.00 -1.74
C LEU A 65 -15.28 1.68 -2.39
N ASN A 66 -14.37 1.05 -3.16
CA ASN A 66 -14.62 -0.25 -3.81
C ASN A 66 -14.23 -1.45 -2.94
N GLY A 67 -13.87 -1.26 -1.67
CA GLY A 67 -13.51 -2.33 -0.74
C GLY A 67 -12.17 -3.00 -1.05
N LEU A 68 -11.28 -2.33 -1.79
CA LEU A 68 -9.97 -2.87 -2.20
C LEU A 68 -8.84 -2.49 -1.21
N GLY A 69 -9.16 -1.82 -0.11
CA GLY A 69 -8.17 -1.42 0.89
C GLY A 69 -8.64 -0.33 1.82
N ARG A 70 -7.71 0.24 2.57
CA ARG A 70 -7.95 1.37 3.49
C ARG A 70 -7.01 2.52 3.22
N VAL A 71 -7.47 3.75 3.47
CA VAL A 71 -6.66 4.97 3.35
C VAL A 71 -6.25 5.48 4.72
N PHE A 72 -4.98 5.81 4.88
CA PHE A 72 -4.44 6.46 6.08
C PHE A 72 -3.81 7.81 5.72
N ASP A 73 -3.94 8.78 6.62
CA ASP A 73 -3.27 10.06 6.48
C ASP A 73 -1.77 9.89 6.82
N LYS A 74 -0.91 10.39 5.93
CA LYS A 74 0.55 10.40 6.11
C LYS A 74 1.00 11.16 7.37
N HIS A 75 0.18 12.07 7.87
CA HIS A 75 0.42 12.87 9.06
C HIS A 75 0.05 12.16 10.36
N GLU A 76 -0.56 10.99 10.28
CA GLU A 76 -1.08 10.25 11.43
C GLU A 76 -0.46 8.85 11.57
N LEU A 77 0.61 8.57 10.83
CA LEU A 77 1.28 7.26 10.83
C LEU A 77 2.03 6.94 12.14
N ASP A 78 2.29 7.95 12.96
CA ASP A 78 2.88 7.80 14.28
C ASP A 78 1.84 7.53 15.38
N ASN A 79 0.55 7.65 15.06
CA ASN A 79 -0.55 7.36 15.96
C ASN A 79 -1.00 5.90 15.80
N ASP A 80 -0.55 5.03 16.68
CA ASP A 80 -0.82 3.60 16.66
C ASP A 80 -2.29 3.25 16.95
N GLU A 81 -2.99 4.05 17.77
CA GLU A 81 -4.42 3.87 18.04
C GLU A 81 -5.24 4.04 16.75
N LYS A 82 -4.94 5.07 15.95
CA LYS A 82 -5.61 5.34 14.68
C LYS A 82 -5.31 4.31 13.59
N LEU A 83 -4.15 3.65 13.65
CA LEU A 83 -3.80 2.58 12.72
C LEU A 83 -4.47 1.24 13.07
N ALA A 84 -4.90 1.07 14.33
CA ALA A 84 -5.52 -0.16 14.83
C ALA A 84 -7.05 -0.20 14.62
N GLU A 85 -7.70 0.96 14.44
CA GLU A 85 -9.10 1.09 13.99
C GLU A 85 -9.23 0.73 12.52
#